data_AF-A0A7C5FFU0-F1
#
_entry.id   AF-A0A7C5FFU0-F1
#
_cell.length_a   1.000
_cell.length_b   1.000
_cell.length_c   1.000
_cell.angle_alpha   90.00
_cell.angle_beta   90.00
_cell.angle_gamma   90.00
#
_symmetry.space_group_name_H-M   'P 1'
#
loop_
_entity.id
_entity.type
_entity.pdbx_description
1 polymer ?
#
loop_
_entity_poly.entity_id
_entity_poly.type
_entity_poly.pdbx_seq_one_letter_code
_entity_poly.pdbx_strand_id
1 'polypeptide(L)'
;MKRMKACEKYRQQLPDFVRRMLSPEEGKELIRHLADCSICQPVLKEMETAFQVLKQENEPELPQSFWSNLTENIGTEIEKQQRKITVFKPAWVLAPAAAVAALFLVMNLFQIDRQNLARKNTLPEGSLVWLEAQPGEQNFDQVINQTLADMNQEVEKAFWEEEDIVTLLAELSDQEFETLEKKVKNEKF
;
A
#
# COMPACT_ATOMS: atom_id res chain seq x y z
N MET A 1 1.94 28.48 -10.03
CA MET A 1 2.16 27.03 -10.23
C MET A 1 1.25 26.10 -9.40
N LYS A 2 0.91 26.38 -8.13
CA LYS A 2 0.06 25.48 -7.30
C LYS A 2 -1.33 25.14 -7.91
N ARG A 3 -1.95 26.06 -8.65
CA ARG A 3 -3.28 25.80 -9.26
C ARG A 3 -3.26 24.75 -10.38
N MET A 4 -2.16 24.61 -11.14
CA MET A 4 -2.08 23.62 -12.23
C MET A 4 -2.01 22.18 -11.71
N LYS A 5 -1.17 21.90 -10.71
CA LYS A 5 -1.06 20.55 -10.13
C LYS A 5 -2.36 20.09 -9.46
N ALA A 6 -3.08 21.01 -8.82
CA ALA A 6 -4.39 20.71 -8.25
C ALA A 6 -5.41 20.32 -9.34
N CYS A 7 -5.43 21.04 -10.47
CA CYS A 7 -6.33 20.72 -11.59
C CYS A 7 -6.05 19.33 -12.19
N GLU A 8 -4.79 18.92 -12.23
CA GLU A 8 -4.40 17.61 -12.76
C GLU A 8 -5.00 16.45 -11.96
N LYS A 9 -4.93 16.53 -10.62
CA LYS A 9 -5.59 15.55 -9.73
C LYS A 9 -7.08 15.45 -10.02
N TYR A 10 -7.79 16.57 -10.07
CA TYR A 10 -9.24 16.57 -10.30
C TYR A 10 -9.61 16.14 -11.73
N ARG A 11 -8.76 16.43 -12.72
CA ARG A 11 -8.94 15.96 -14.10
C ARG A 11 -8.90 14.44 -14.21
N GLN A 12 -8.02 13.78 -13.47
CA GLN A 12 -7.98 12.31 -13.42
C GLN A 12 -9.26 11.70 -12.85
N GLN A 13 -9.98 12.44 -11.99
CA GLN A 13 -11.23 12.00 -11.36
C GLN A 13 -12.49 12.32 -12.19
N LEU A 14 -12.39 13.16 -13.24
CA LEU A 14 -13.55 13.53 -14.07
C LEU A 14 -14.23 12.33 -14.77
N PRO A 15 -13.51 11.35 -15.35
CA PRO A 15 -14.14 10.18 -15.97
C PRO A 15 -15.00 9.37 -14.99
N ASP A 16 -14.49 9.15 -13.78
CA ASP A 16 -15.18 8.43 -12.72
C ASP A 16 -16.38 9.22 -12.20
N PHE A 17 -16.28 10.55 -12.15
CA PHE A 17 -17.39 11.43 -11.82
C PHE A 17 -18.54 11.32 -12.84
N VAL A 18 -18.23 11.39 -14.14
CA VAL A 18 -19.24 11.25 -15.22
C VAL A 18 -19.93 9.89 -15.16
N ARG A 19 -19.19 8.84 -14.80
CA ARG A 19 -19.71 7.46 -14.61
C ARG A 19 -20.35 7.21 -13.24
N ARG A 20 -20.37 8.20 -12.34
CA ARG A 20 -20.87 8.08 -10.95
C ARG A 20 -20.19 6.98 -10.14
N MET A 21 -18.89 6.77 -10.37
CA MET A 21 -18.06 5.76 -9.68
C MET A 21 -17.23 6.33 -8.53
N LEU A 22 -17.23 7.67 -8.35
CA LEU A 22 -16.56 8.30 -7.21
C LEU A 22 -17.32 8.07 -5.91
N SER A 23 -16.58 8.02 -4.79
CA SER A 23 -17.20 8.02 -3.47
C SER A 23 -17.93 9.34 -3.19
N PRO A 24 -18.90 9.36 -2.25
CA PRO A 24 -19.64 10.58 -1.90
C PRO A 24 -18.74 11.72 -1.42
N GLU A 25 -17.60 11.42 -0.80
CA GLU A 25 -16.64 12.41 -0.29
C GLU A 25 -15.83 13.02 -1.43
N GLU A 26 -15.27 12.18 -2.31
CA GLU A 26 -14.52 12.62 -3.49
C GLU A 26 -15.39 13.45 -4.45
N GLY A 27 -16.66 13.02 -4.64
CA GLY A 27 -17.62 13.75 -5.47
C GLY A 27 -17.87 15.17 -4.95
N LYS A 28 -18.03 15.34 -3.62
CA LYS A 28 -18.20 16.68 -3.01
C LYS A 28 -16.96 17.55 -3.20
N GLU A 29 -15.77 16.97 -3.02
CA GLU A 29 -14.51 17.70 -3.18
C GLU A 29 -14.33 18.18 -4.63
N LEU A 30 -14.62 17.32 -5.59
CA LEU A 30 -14.56 17.63 -7.03
C LEU A 30 -15.59 18.68 -7.43
N ILE A 31 -16.83 18.60 -6.95
CA ILE A 31 -17.88 19.62 -7.19
C ILE A 31 -17.43 20.99 -6.67
N ARG A 32 -16.84 21.03 -5.47
CA ARG A 32 -16.29 22.26 -4.91
C ARG A 32 -15.17 22.83 -5.79
N HIS A 33 -14.28 21.98 -6.29
CA HIS A 33 -13.24 22.42 -7.23
C HIS A 33 -13.84 22.97 -8.54
N LEU A 34 -14.85 22.29 -9.08
CA LEU A 34 -15.52 22.69 -10.32
C LEU A 34 -16.30 24.00 -10.19
N ALA A 35 -16.77 24.37 -9.00
CA ALA A 35 -17.45 25.64 -8.77
C ALA A 35 -16.58 26.85 -9.13
N ASP A 36 -15.28 26.78 -8.81
CA ASP A 36 -14.35 27.92 -8.93
C ASP A 36 -13.30 27.75 -10.05
N CYS A 37 -13.25 26.59 -10.71
CA CYS A 37 -12.20 26.26 -11.68
C CYS A 37 -12.68 26.41 -13.14
N SER A 38 -12.30 27.52 -13.77
CA SER A 38 -12.57 27.79 -15.19
C SER A 38 -11.87 26.83 -16.18
N ILE A 39 -10.88 26.06 -15.71
CA ILE A 39 -10.09 25.14 -16.54
C ILE A 39 -10.70 23.73 -16.58
N CYS A 40 -11.32 23.28 -15.49
CA CYS A 40 -11.87 21.93 -15.38
C CYS A 40 -13.34 21.85 -15.82
N GLN A 41 -14.10 22.94 -15.69
CA GLN A 41 -15.47 23.04 -16.20
C GLN A 41 -15.63 22.70 -17.69
N PRO A 42 -14.84 23.29 -18.63
CA PRO A 42 -15.00 22.96 -20.04
C PRO A 42 -14.66 21.50 -20.34
N VAL A 43 -13.64 20.95 -19.68
CA VAL A 43 -13.23 19.54 -19.84
C VAL A 43 -14.34 18.59 -19.39
N LEU A 44 -14.99 18.87 -18.26
CA LEU A 44 -16.14 18.08 -17.81
C LEU A 44 -17.27 18.11 -18.85
N LYS A 45 -17.61 19.29 -19.37
CA LYS A 45 -18.67 19.45 -20.36
C LYS A 45 -18.38 18.71 -21.66
N GLU A 46 -17.13 18.75 -22.13
CA GLU A 46 -16.67 17.98 -23.30
C GLU A 46 -16.83 16.47 -23.06
N MET A 47 -16.42 15.97 -21.89
CA MET A 47 -16.59 14.57 -21.51
C MET A 47 -18.07 14.17 -21.44
N GLU A 48 -18.91 14.94 -20.77
CA GLU A 48 -20.36 14.68 -20.70
C GLU A 48 -20.99 14.62 -22.09
N THR A 49 -20.59 15.52 -22.98
CA THR A 49 -21.07 15.54 -24.37
C THR A 49 -20.63 14.27 -25.11
N ALA A 50 -19.36 13.88 -25.00
CA ALA A 50 -18.84 12.66 -25.61
C ALA A 50 -19.58 11.41 -25.08
N PHE A 51 -19.79 11.31 -23.76
CA PHE A 51 -20.53 10.20 -23.16
C PHE A 51 -22.00 10.17 -23.59
N GLN A 52 -22.64 11.32 -23.78
CA GLN A 52 -24.01 11.37 -24.30
C GLN A 52 -24.09 10.86 -25.73
N VAL A 53 -23.12 11.19 -26.59
CA VAL A 53 -23.05 10.65 -27.96
C VAL A 53 -22.89 9.14 -27.93
N LEU A 54 -21.95 8.63 -27.13
CA LEU A 54 -21.71 7.18 -26.98
C LEU A 54 -22.94 6.45 -26.42
N LYS A 55 -23.71 7.08 -25.54
CA LYS A 55 -24.94 6.49 -24.98
C LYS A 55 -26.08 6.44 -25.99
N GLN A 56 -26.09 7.34 -26.97
CA GLN A 56 -27.07 7.36 -28.06
C GLN A 56 -26.72 6.36 -29.16
N GLU A 57 -25.50 5.87 -29.20
CA GLU A 57 -25.11 4.79 -30.09
C GLU A 57 -25.84 3.52 -29.66
N ASN A 58 -26.63 2.94 -30.57
CA ASN A 58 -27.40 1.74 -30.27
C ASN A 58 -26.46 0.64 -29.80
N GLU A 59 -26.70 0.16 -28.58
CA GLU A 59 -26.01 -1.02 -28.09
C GLU A 59 -26.39 -2.18 -29.03
N PRO A 60 -25.42 -2.78 -29.75
CA PRO A 60 -25.73 -3.85 -30.66
C PRO A 60 -26.29 -5.02 -29.85
N GLU A 61 -27.45 -5.54 -30.26
CA GLU A 61 -27.98 -6.76 -29.66
C GLU A 61 -26.99 -7.90 -29.93
N LEU A 62 -26.26 -8.30 -28.88
CA LEU A 62 -25.33 -9.41 -28.97
C LEU A 62 -26.12 -10.72 -29.08
N PRO A 63 -25.74 -11.63 -30.00
CA PRO A 63 -26.41 -12.91 -30.13
C PRO A 63 -26.22 -13.74 -28.86
N GLN A 64 -27.22 -14.55 -28.49
CA GLN A 64 -27.17 -15.38 -27.28
C GLN A 64 -25.94 -16.31 -27.23
N SER A 65 -25.45 -16.75 -28.40
CA SER A 65 -24.24 -17.58 -28.53
C SER A 65 -22.95 -16.85 -28.15
N PHE A 66 -22.92 -15.51 -28.17
CA PHE A 66 -21.76 -14.73 -27.75
C PHE A 66 -21.40 -15.01 -26.30
N TRP A 67 -22.39 -15.03 -25.41
CA TRP A 67 -22.16 -15.27 -23.99
C TRP A 67 -21.69 -16.69 -23.71
N SER A 68 -22.28 -17.68 -24.37
CA SER A 68 -21.83 -19.08 -24.27
C SER A 68 -20.38 -19.24 -24.71
N ASN A 69 -20.02 -18.71 -25.88
CA ASN A 69 -18.66 -18.78 -26.41
C ASN A 69 -17.65 -18.00 -25.55
N LEU A 70 -18.06 -16.86 -24.96
CA LEU A 70 -17.20 -16.08 -24.07
C LEU A 70 -16.84 -16.88 -22.82
N THR A 71 -17.85 -17.51 -22.18
CA THR A 71 -17.61 -18.30 -20.97
C THR A 71 -16.75 -19.53 -21.23
N GLU A 72 -16.92 -20.18 -22.39
CA GLU A 72 -16.10 -21.32 -22.79
C GLU A 72 -14.65 -20.91 -23.08
N ASN A 73 -14.45 -19.81 -23.80
CA ASN A 73 -13.11 -19.29 -24.09
C ASN A 73 -12.37 -18.84 -22.82
N ILE A 74 -13.06 -18.20 -21.87
CA ILE A 74 -12.46 -17.83 -20.59
C ILE A 74 -12.10 -19.08 -19.78
N GLY A 75 -13.00 -20.06 -19.71
CA GLY A 75 -12.74 -21.31 -19.00
C GLY A 75 -11.52 -22.07 -19.55
N THR A 76 -11.44 -22.20 -20.87
CA THR A 76 -10.32 -22.88 -21.54
C THR A 76 -8.99 -22.18 -21.35
N GLU A 77 -8.94 -20.84 -21.37
CA GLU A 77 -7.70 -20.10 -21.17
C GLU A 77 -7.23 -20.15 -19.70
N ILE A 78 -8.16 -20.10 -18.74
CA ILE A 78 -7.84 -20.29 -17.31
C ILE A 78 -7.29 -21.70 -17.06
N GLU A 79 -7.92 -22.74 -17.60
CA GLU A 79 -7.44 -24.11 -17.46
C GLU A 79 -6.04 -24.30 -18.07
N LYS A 80 -5.80 -23.69 -19.23
CA LYS A 80 -4.50 -23.74 -19.91
C LYS A 80 -3.40 -23.06 -19.11
N GLN A 81 -3.70 -21.95 -18.44
CA GLN A 81 -2.76 -21.28 -17.53
C GLN A 81 -2.51 -22.08 -16.25
N GLN A 82 -3.54 -22.69 -15.65
CA GLN A 82 -3.39 -23.50 -14.44
C GLN A 82 -2.52 -24.74 -14.66
N ARG A 83 -2.60 -25.38 -15.84
CA ARG A 83 -1.78 -26.56 -16.17
C ARG A 83 -0.28 -26.26 -16.31
N LYS A 84 0.12 -24.99 -16.46
CA LYS A 84 1.53 -24.59 -16.53
C LYS A 84 2.18 -24.36 -15.17
N ILE A 85 1.40 -24.28 -14.09
CA ILE A 85 1.93 -24.13 -12.73
C ILE A 85 2.14 -25.52 -12.13
N THR A 86 3.01 -26.32 -12.76
CA THR A 86 3.53 -27.51 -12.10
C THR A 86 4.56 -27.03 -11.08
N VAL A 87 4.12 -26.77 -9.85
CA VAL A 87 5.02 -26.37 -8.77
C VAL A 87 5.95 -27.56 -8.50
N PHE A 88 7.16 -27.49 -9.05
CA PHE A 88 8.26 -28.36 -8.69
C PHE A 88 8.55 -28.05 -7.22
N LYS A 89 8.03 -28.88 -6.31
CA LYS A 89 8.27 -28.75 -4.86
C LYS A 89 9.52 -29.57 -4.52
N PRO A 90 10.73 -28.99 -4.51
CA PRO A 90 11.90 -29.70 -4.02
C PRO A 90 11.69 -30.02 -2.54
N ALA A 91 11.67 -31.32 -2.20
CA ALA A 91 11.45 -31.81 -0.84
C ALA A 91 12.47 -31.25 0.19
N TRP A 92 13.61 -30.73 -0.27
CA TRP A 92 14.64 -30.13 0.56
C TRP A 92 14.29 -28.74 1.12
N VAL A 93 13.29 -28.04 0.58
CA VAL A 93 12.89 -26.70 1.08
C VAL A 93 11.88 -26.77 2.22
N LEU A 94 11.22 -27.91 2.42
CA LEU A 94 10.19 -28.07 3.46
C LEU A 94 10.77 -28.24 4.88
N ALA A 95 11.97 -28.81 5.01
CA ALA A 95 12.62 -29.01 6.30
C ALA A 95 13.00 -27.69 7.02
N PRO A 96 13.68 -26.71 6.37
CA PRO A 96 14.03 -25.46 7.03
C PRO A 96 12.81 -24.56 7.30
N ALA A 97 11.79 -24.58 6.43
CA ALA A 97 10.58 -23.77 6.62
C ALA A 97 9.80 -24.17 7.88
N ALA A 98 9.72 -25.47 8.18
CA ALA A 98 9.09 -25.95 9.41
C ALA A 98 9.85 -25.52 10.68
N ALA A 99 11.19 -25.49 10.62
CA ALA A 99 12.02 -25.03 11.74
C ALA A 99 11.83 -23.52 12.01
N VAL A 100 11.76 -22.70 10.96
CA VAL A 100 11.51 -21.25 11.10
C VAL A 100 10.11 -21.00 11.67
N ALA A 101 9.08 -21.71 11.19
CA ALA A 101 7.73 -21.60 11.72
C ALA A 101 7.64 -22.01 13.21
N ALA A 102 8.35 -23.09 13.59
CA ALA A 102 8.41 -23.53 14.98
C ALA A 102 9.11 -22.49 15.88
N LEU A 103 10.22 -21.91 15.44
CA LEU A 103 10.90 -20.83 16.17
C LEU A 103 10.00 -19.60 16.32
N PHE A 104 9.30 -19.21 15.26
CA PHE A 104 8.37 -18.08 15.29
C PHE A 104 7.22 -18.31 16.29
N LEU A 105 6.67 -19.52 16.35
CA LEU A 105 5.64 -19.89 17.32
C LEU A 105 6.16 -19.88 18.75
N VAL A 106 7.36 -20.41 18.99
CA VAL A 106 7.99 -20.38 20.33
C VAL A 106 8.21 -18.94 20.77
N MET A 107 8.71 -18.06 19.89
CA MET A 107 8.97 -16.66 20.20
C MET A 107 7.68 -15.89 20.52
N ASN A 108 6.60 -16.12 19.75
CA ASN A 108 5.28 -15.53 20.02
C ASN A 108 4.67 -16.03 21.33
N LEU A 109 4.73 -17.33 21.60
CA LEU A 109 4.23 -17.90 22.85
C LEU A 109 4.98 -17.36 24.07
N PHE A 110 6.31 -17.21 23.98
CA PHE A 110 7.11 -16.63 25.06
C PHE A 110 6.79 -15.15 25.31
N GLN A 111 6.53 -14.36 24.26
CA GLN A 111 6.12 -12.96 24.43
C GLN A 111 4.77 -12.84 25.13
N ILE A 112 3.80 -13.68 24.76
CA ILE A 112 2.47 -13.72 25.40
C ILE A 112 2.59 -14.12 26.87
N ASP A 113 3.44 -15.10 27.19
CA ASP A 113 3.64 -15.53 28.57
C ASP A 113 4.33 -14.45 29.41
N ARG A 114 5.31 -13.72 28.85
CA ARG A 114 5.90 -12.55 29.52
C ARG A 114 4.87 -11.46 29.81
N GLN A 115 3.95 -11.18 28.88
CA GLN A 115 2.88 -10.20 29.11
C GLN A 115 1.89 -10.69 30.18
N ASN A 116 1.55 -11.98 30.19
CA ASN A 116 0.67 -12.56 31.20
C ASN A 116 1.32 -12.64 32.59
N LEU A 117 2.63 -12.89 32.67
CA LEU A 117 3.41 -12.85 33.91
C LEU A 117 3.58 -11.42 34.42
N ALA A 118 3.79 -10.44 33.53
CA ALA A 118 3.79 -9.02 33.90
C ALA A 118 2.42 -8.57 34.44
N ARG A 119 1.32 -9.09 33.87
CA ARG A 119 -0.05 -8.81 34.32
C ARG A 119 -0.42 -9.45 35.67
N LYS A 120 0.24 -10.55 36.06
CA LYS A 120 0.02 -11.20 37.37
C LYS A 120 0.81 -10.57 38.52
N ASN A 121 1.78 -9.70 38.23
CA ASN A 121 2.55 -8.99 39.25
C ASN A 121 1.99 -7.61 39.62
N THR A 122 0.84 -7.20 39.07
CA THR A 122 0.07 -6.09 39.65
C THR A 122 -0.65 -6.63 40.89
N LEU A 123 0.03 -6.45 42.03
CA LEU A 123 -0.42 -6.74 43.38
C LEU A 123 -1.83 -6.15 43.66
N PRO A 124 -2.61 -6.78 44.56
CA PRO A 124 -4.01 -6.47 44.80
C PRO A 124 -4.21 -5.04 45.32
N GLU A 125 -5.26 -4.40 44.80
CA GLU A 125 -5.84 -3.15 45.29
C GLU A 125 -6.09 -3.26 46.81
N GLY A 126 -5.20 -2.68 47.62
CA GLY A 126 -5.39 -2.76 49.08
C GLY A 126 -4.23 -2.33 49.97
N SER A 127 -3.03 -2.04 49.47
CA SER A 127 -1.96 -1.45 50.29
C SER A 127 -1.78 0.03 49.95
N LEU A 128 -2.55 0.86 50.65
CA LEU A 128 -2.29 2.29 50.76
C LEU A 128 -0.95 2.50 51.49
N VAL A 129 0.12 2.70 50.73
CA VAL A 129 1.33 3.36 51.23
C VAL A 129 1.39 4.72 50.57
N TRP A 130 1.14 5.73 51.39
CA TRP A 130 1.36 7.13 51.07
C TRP A 130 2.86 7.35 50.88
N LEU A 131 3.27 7.72 49.67
CA LEU A 131 4.54 8.39 49.40
C LEU A 131 4.28 9.45 48.34
N GLU A 132 3.93 10.62 48.85
CA GLU A 132 4.58 11.89 48.56
C GLU A 132 4.82 12.21 47.07
N ALA A 133 4.10 13.24 46.60
CA ALA A 133 4.32 13.89 45.33
C ALA A 133 5.80 14.30 45.16
N GLN A 134 6.49 13.73 44.18
CA GLN A 134 7.68 14.33 43.60
C GLN A 134 7.35 14.95 42.23
N PRO A 135 7.72 16.21 41.99
CA PRO A 135 7.63 16.84 40.69
C PRO A 135 8.83 16.39 39.85
N GLY A 136 8.58 15.55 38.86
CA GLY A 136 9.62 14.97 38.00
C GLY A 136 9.24 14.95 36.52
N GLU A 137 8.43 15.91 36.07
CA GLU A 137 7.94 16.00 34.68
C GLU A 137 9.01 16.45 33.66
N GLN A 138 10.27 16.66 34.06
CA GLN A 138 11.31 17.17 33.16
C GLN A 138 12.24 16.10 32.55
N ASN A 139 12.06 14.82 32.87
CA ASN A 139 12.92 13.74 32.35
C ASN A 139 12.26 12.82 31.32
N PHE A 140 10.95 12.92 31.12
CA PHE A 140 10.24 12.02 30.21
C PHE A 140 10.56 12.32 28.75
N ASP A 141 10.64 13.60 28.37
CA ASP A 141 11.03 14.00 27.02
C ASP A 141 12.47 13.60 26.69
N GLN A 142 13.36 13.64 27.68
CA GLN A 142 14.75 13.21 27.49
C GLN A 142 14.82 11.69 27.30
N VAL A 143 14.08 10.90 28.07
CA VAL A 143 14.02 9.43 27.92
C VAL A 143 13.39 9.05 26.58
N ILE A 144 12.34 9.74 26.14
CA ILE A 144 11.69 9.49 24.84
C ILE A 144 12.66 9.79 23.70
N ASN A 145 13.32 10.95 23.72
CA ASN A 145 14.27 11.33 22.67
C ASN A 145 15.51 10.43 22.65
N GLN A 146 15.99 10.00 23.82
CA GLN A 146 17.11 9.05 23.92
C GLN A 146 16.72 7.69 23.34
N THR A 147 15.51 7.21 23.66
CA THR A 147 15.01 5.91 23.17
C THR A 147 14.79 5.94 21.66
N LEU A 148 14.28 7.06 21.11
CA LEU A 148 14.14 7.27 19.67
C LEU A 148 15.50 7.31 18.95
N ALA A 149 16.52 7.94 19.56
CA ALA A 149 17.87 7.98 18.99
C ALA A 149 18.51 6.58 18.95
N ASP A 150 18.40 5.81 20.03
CA ASP A 150 18.92 4.44 20.11
C ASP A 150 18.22 3.52 19.10
N MET A 151 16.89 3.62 18.97
CA MET A 151 16.14 2.84 17.98
C MET A 151 16.50 3.21 16.53
N ASN A 152 16.70 4.50 16.23
CA ASN A 152 17.07 4.92 14.88
C ASN A 152 18.47 4.41 14.50
N GLN A 153 19.40 4.36 15.47
CA GLN A 153 20.74 3.84 15.26
C GLN A 153 20.76 2.32 15.06
N GLU A 154 19.92 1.57 15.79
CA GLU A 154 19.78 0.12 15.63
C GLU A 154 19.16 -0.23 14.26
N VAL A 155 18.13 0.52 13.84
CA VAL A 155 17.46 0.35 12.54
C VAL A 155 18.40 0.71 11.39
N GLU A 156 19.17 1.80 11.48
CA GLU A 156 20.17 2.13 10.46
C GLU A 156 21.23 1.03 10.35
N LYS A 157 21.74 0.51 11.46
CA LYS A 157 22.69 -0.61 11.42
C LYS A 157 22.11 -1.85 10.76
N ALA A 158 20.88 -2.24 11.12
CA ALA A 158 20.21 -3.37 10.49
C ALA A 158 19.97 -3.14 8.99
N PHE A 159 19.57 -1.92 8.60
CA PHE A 159 19.32 -1.56 7.21
C PHE A 159 20.60 -1.58 6.36
N TRP A 160 21.75 -1.17 6.91
CA TRP A 160 23.04 -1.19 6.21
C TRP A 160 23.78 -2.54 6.29
N GLU A 161 23.46 -3.42 7.24
CA GLU A 161 24.06 -4.76 7.34
C GLU A 161 23.29 -5.85 6.57
N GLU A 162 21.98 -5.68 6.33
CA GLU A 162 21.13 -6.75 5.78
C GLU A 162 20.77 -6.59 4.29
N GLU A 163 20.87 -5.39 3.71
CA GLU A 163 20.71 -5.17 2.27
C GLU A 163 22.02 -4.65 1.65
N ASP A 164 22.82 -5.58 1.13
CA ASP A 164 23.95 -5.24 0.27
C ASP A 164 23.38 -4.56 -0.99
N ILE A 165 23.50 -3.23 -1.05
CA ILE A 165 23.10 -2.41 -2.21
C ILE A 165 23.74 -2.97 -3.49
N VAL A 166 24.90 -3.63 -3.40
CA VAL A 166 25.53 -4.32 -4.52
C VAL A 166 24.70 -5.50 -5.01
N THR A 167 24.01 -6.22 -4.12
CA THR A 167 23.08 -7.32 -4.48
C THR A 167 21.81 -6.77 -5.13
N LEU A 168 21.23 -5.69 -4.59
CA LEU A 168 20.08 -5.02 -5.22
C LEU A 168 20.43 -4.40 -6.58
N LEU A 169 21.67 -3.90 -6.74
CA LEU A 169 22.17 -3.40 -8.02
C LEU A 169 22.55 -4.52 -9.00
N ALA A 170 22.97 -5.69 -8.52
CA ALA A 170 23.28 -6.86 -9.35
C ALA A 170 22.02 -7.57 -9.88
N GLU A 171 20.88 -7.38 -9.23
CA GLU A 171 19.59 -7.95 -9.65
C GLU A 171 18.83 -7.02 -10.62
N LEU A 172 19.27 -5.77 -10.76
CA LEU A 172 18.77 -4.86 -11.80
C LEU A 172 19.31 -5.28 -13.16
N SER A 173 18.40 -5.45 -14.11
CA SER A 173 18.75 -5.71 -15.51
C SER A 173 19.43 -4.49 -16.15
N ASP A 174 20.29 -4.70 -17.15
CA ASP A 174 20.97 -3.62 -17.90
C ASP A 174 19.99 -2.53 -18.40
N GLN A 175 18.76 -2.94 -18.69
CA GLN A 175 17.69 -2.08 -19.20
C GLN A 175 17.13 -1.12 -18.13
N GLU A 176 17.11 -1.53 -16.87
CA GLU A 176 16.66 -0.69 -15.75
C GLU A 176 17.74 0.32 -15.36
N PHE A 177 19.01 -0.06 -15.52
CA PHE A 177 20.16 0.82 -15.30
C PHE A 177 20.18 1.99 -16.29
N GLU A 178 19.97 1.74 -17.59
CA GLU A 178 19.85 2.81 -18.59
C GLU A 178 18.68 3.77 -18.28
N THR A 179 17.58 3.23 -17.76
CA THR A 179 16.39 4.02 -17.42
C THR A 179 16.65 4.94 -16.22
N LEU A 180 17.39 4.45 -15.23
CA LEU A 180 17.81 5.23 -14.06
C LEU A 180 18.86 6.29 -14.45
N GLU A 181 19.86 5.95 -15.26
CA GLU A 181 20.87 6.89 -15.72
C GLU A 181 20.25 8.06 -16.50
N LYS A 182 19.26 7.76 -17.35
CA LYS A 182 18.54 8.77 -18.13
C LYS A 182 17.67 9.67 -17.24
N LYS A 183 17.11 9.16 -16.15
CA LYS A 183 16.37 9.96 -15.17
C LYS A 183 17.30 10.87 -14.36
N VAL A 184 18.42 10.35 -13.87
CA VAL A 184 19.42 11.13 -13.10
C VAL A 184 20.05 12.22 -13.96
N LYS A 185 20.35 11.96 -15.24
CA LYS A 185 20.85 13.00 -16.16
C LYS A 185 19.82 14.08 -16.49
N ASN A 186 18.53 13.77 -16.41
CA ASN A 186 17.44 14.71 -16.65
C ASN A 186 17.06 15.52 -15.40
N GLU A 187 17.26 14.96 -14.21
CA GLU A 187 17.25 15.71 -12.96
C GLU A 187 18.60 16.39 -12.74
N LYS A 188 18.85 17.45 -13.51
CA LYS A 188 19.87 18.43 -13.13
C LYS A 188 19.54 18.98 -11.75
N PHE A 189 20.38 18.66 -10.76
CA PHE A 189 20.54 19.46 -9.55
C PHE A 189 21.03 20.86 -9.89
#